data_AF-A0A955PFS4-F1
#
_entry.id   AF-A0A955PFS4-F1
#
_cell.length_a   1.000
_cell.length_b   1.000
_cell.length_c   1.000
_cell.angle_alpha   90.00
_cell.angle_beta   90.00
_cell.angle_gamma   90.00
#
_symmetry.space_group_name_H-M   'P 1'
#
loop_
_entity.id
_entity.type
_entity.pdbx_description
1 polymer ?
#
loop_
_entity_poly.entity_id
_entity_poly.type
_entity_poly.pdbx_seq_one_letter_code
_entity_poly.pdbx_strand_id
1 'polypeptide(L)'
;MKKPLSLLCLLLSFLGALNDFAFAQEFVQLSNPETIRRISLDLKGTLPSESDLQTDDFGISTLIDQYMTSEEFNNRLLWMGNDIFLTRNTFVEYFRDSYDYENEESRWDVTKAVGEEPVRLFQYIVKNDLPLTELVAADYTVANSTLSWFWNISYDGNEYSDQWRKGRYLDGREHAGVLSQTSFYFRYPSTLSNKQRHRANQITRIFLDDDHLLRDVSVDLRLGAADPELNLLDATVHNVGCVACHSTLDGIGAHLYGFSIGPEGSSSYAKETFTTFSKQGMKSAQLHLNRNPSYYGYPSSGLKDLGNYIAKDPRFARTMAKHIYKFLLHRDMDYRDRDLLNSLGTFLKDNNYSTKALIKHILLSDEYQAVGVPSSGQKGKEEIAPSDKKIPKDLSQKFRDLKDKIAAAEGISDGSREQFEKVFWIHAVETGYSQRVA
;
A
#
# COMPACT_ATOMS: atom_id res chain seq x y z
N MET A 1 36.93 -2.47 -60.94
CA MET A 1 36.06 -1.99 -59.85
C MET A 1 35.44 -3.19 -59.13
N LYS A 2 36.08 -3.67 -58.06
CA LYS A 2 35.51 -4.69 -57.16
C LYS A 2 34.69 -3.93 -56.11
N LYS A 3 33.36 -4.08 -56.11
CA LYS A 3 32.47 -3.51 -55.08
C LYS A 3 32.11 -4.58 -54.05
N PRO A 4 31.88 -4.17 -52.79
CA PRO A 4 32.12 -4.99 -51.61
C PRO A 4 30.82 -5.62 -51.12
N LEU A 5 30.68 -6.94 -51.28
CA LEU A 5 29.53 -7.68 -50.74
C LEU A 5 29.82 -8.33 -49.37
N SER A 6 31.04 -8.24 -48.84
CA SER A 6 31.42 -8.99 -47.63
C SER A 6 31.20 -8.27 -46.31
N LEU A 7 31.04 -6.94 -46.29
CA LEU A 7 30.92 -6.20 -45.01
C LEU A 7 29.48 -6.16 -44.47
N LEU A 8 28.48 -6.14 -45.36
CA LEU A 8 27.06 -6.01 -44.97
C LEU A 8 26.50 -7.33 -44.39
N CYS A 9 26.93 -8.49 -44.92
CA CYS A 9 26.56 -9.79 -44.34
C CYS A 9 27.23 -10.03 -42.98
N LEU A 10 28.48 -9.57 -42.80
CA LEU A 10 29.19 -9.66 -41.51
C LEU A 10 28.56 -8.77 -40.42
N LEU A 11 28.05 -7.58 -40.81
CA LEU A 11 27.29 -6.69 -39.92
C LEU A 11 25.91 -7.26 -39.54
N LEU A 12 25.21 -7.92 -40.46
CA LEU A 12 23.92 -8.56 -40.19
C LEU A 12 24.05 -9.80 -39.30
N SER A 13 25.14 -10.56 -39.42
CA SER A 13 25.45 -11.66 -38.48
C SER A 13 25.86 -11.16 -37.09
N PHE A 14 26.46 -9.97 -36.98
CA PHE A 14 26.76 -9.34 -35.69
C PHE A 14 25.51 -8.72 -35.04
N LEU A 15 24.58 -8.18 -35.82
CA LEU A 15 23.30 -7.65 -35.33
C LEU A 15 22.32 -8.76 -34.90
N GLY A 16 22.34 -9.92 -35.56
CA GLY A 16 21.59 -11.11 -35.11
C GLY A 16 22.11 -11.70 -33.80
N ALA A 17 23.42 -11.61 -33.54
CA ALA A 17 24.04 -12.10 -32.30
C ALA A 17 23.97 -11.12 -31.12
N LEU A 18 23.53 -9.87 -31.33
CA LEU A 18 23.36 -8.87 -30.27
C LEU A 18 21.94 -8.88 -29.68
N ASN A 19 20.98 -9.57 -30.29
CA ASN A 19 19.62 -9.70 -29.76
C ASN A 19 19.43 -10.85 -28.74
N ASP A 20 20.43 -11.73 -28.58
CA ASP A 20 20.40 -12.84 -27.62
C ASP A 20 21.22 -12.57 -26.34
N PHE A 21 21.72 -11.35 -26.14
CA PHE A 21 22.26 -10.90 -24.85
C PHE A 21 21.19 -10.24 -23.98
N ALA A 22 20.02 -10.86 -23.87
CA ALA A 22 19.35 -10.84 -22.58
C ALA A 22 20.25 -11.70 -21.69
N PHE A 23 21.07 -11.08 -20.83
CA PHE A 23 21.60 -11.80 -19.68
C PHE A 23 20.38 -12.27 -18.89
N ALA A 24 19.88 -13.48 -19.20
CA ALA A 24 19.06 -14.22 -18.27
C ALA A 24 19.94 -14.31 -17.03
N GLN A 25 19.54 -13.58 -16.00
CA GLN A 25 20.24 -13.60 -14.74
C GLN A 25 20.08 -15.03 -14.24
N GLU A 26 21.08 -15.89 -14.44
CA GLU A 26 21.04 -17.26 -13.95
C GLU A 26 20.90 -17.14 -12.44
N PHE A 27 19.76 -17.47 -11.86
CA PHE A 27 19.58 -17.40 -10.41
C PHE A 27 20.12 -18.68 -9.77
N VAL A 28 20.79 -18.56 -8.63
CA VAL A 28 21.06 -19.74 -7.79
C VAL A 28 19.78 -20.06 -7.04
N GLN A 29 19.14 -21.18 -7.38
CA GLN A 29 17.84 -21.56 -6.83
C GLN A 29 17.96 -22.11 -5.40
N LEU A 30 16.95 -21.80 -4.58
CA LEU A 30 16.70 -22.41 -3.28
C LEU A 30 16.34 -23.89 -3.45
N SER A 31 16.67 -24.72 -2.46
CA SER A 31 16.10 -26.07 -2.40
C SER A 31 14.61 -26.01 -2.07
N ASN A 32 13.84 -27.05 -2.44
CA ASN A 32 12.39 -27.08 -2.17
C ASN A 32 12.04 -26.82 -0.71
N PRO A 33 12.70 -27.44 0.29
CA PRO A 33 12.41 -27.15 1.69
C PRO A 33 12.63 -25.67 2.05
N GLU A 34 13.64 -25.01 1.47
CA GLU A 34 13.91 -23.60 1.71
C GLU A 34 12.87 -22.70 1.02
N THR A 35 12.51 -23.00 -0.23
CA THR A 35 11.44 -22.33 -0.98
C THR A 35 10.11 -22.41 -0.22
N ILE A 36 9.73 -23.60 0.24
CA ILE A 36 8.48 -23.85 0.98
C ILE A 36 8.49 -23.12 2.31
N ARG A 37 9.63 -23.09 3.01
CA ARG A 37 9.78 -22.29 4.24
C ARG A 37 9.56 -20.82 3.99
N ARG A 38 10.13 -20.26 2.93
CA ARG A 38 9.94 -18.86 2.54
C ARG A 38 8.47 -18.56 2.22
N ILE A 39 7.85 -19.39 1.37
CA ILE A 39 6.42 -19.28 1.00
C ILE A 39 5.53 -19.33 2.24
N SER A 40 5.78 -20.26 3.16
CA SER A 40 5.00 -20.39 4.40
C SER A 40 5.11 -19.14 5.27
N LEU A 41 6.31 -18.56 5.42
CA LEU A 41 6.51 -17.35 6.20
C LEU A 41 5.84 -16.14 5.53
N ASP A 42 5.95 -16.01 4.22
CA ASP A 42 5.37 -14.87 3.51
C ASP A 42 3.85 -14.92 3.43
N LEU A 43 3.27 -16.11 3.25
CA LEU A 43 1.82 -16.30 3.17
C LEU A 43 1.14 -16.45 4.53
N LYS A 44 1.72 -17.20 5.47
CA LYS A 44 1.08 -17.52 6.76
C LYS A 44 1.72 -16.81 7.95
N GLY A 45 2.97 -16.37 7.83
CA GLY A 45 3.74 -15.86 8.97
C GLY A 45 4.20 -16.94 9.95
N THR A 46 4.11 -18.21 9.57
CA THR A 46 4.44 -19.37 10.41
C THR A 46 5.33 -20.36 9.64
N LEU A 47 6.04 -21.21 10.38
CA LEU A 47 6.85 -22.28 9.79
C LEU A 47 5.96 -23.32 9.10
N PRO A 48 6.42 -23.93 7.99
CA PRO A 48 5.69 -25.03 7.34
C PRO A 48 5.69 -26.28 8.23
N SER A 49 4.75 -27.19 7.96
CA SER A 49 4.75 -28.50 8.60
C SER A 49 5.91 -29.37 8.06
N GLU A 50 6.30 -30.42 8.81
CA GLU A 50 7.32 -31.35 8.33
C GLU A 50 6.90 -32.06 7.03
N SER A 51 5.61 -32.35 6.86
CA SER A 51 5.07 -32.93 5.62
C SER A 51 5.14 -31.95 4.45
N ASP A 52 4.87 -30.66 4.70
CA ASP A 52 4.94 -29.64 3.64
C ASP A 52 6.37 -29.56 3.11
N LEU A 53 7.39 -29.65 3.97
CA LEU A 53 8.82 -29.59 3.58
C LEU A 53 9.25 -30.75 2.67
N GLN A 54 8.48 -31.85 2.61
CA GLN A 54 8.73 -32.98 1.71
C GLN A 54 8.03 -32.84 0.35
N THR A 55 7.35 -31.71 0.10
CA THR A 55 6.66 -31.44 -1.17
C THR A 55 7.68 -31.31 -2.31
N ASP A 56 7.43 -32.02 -3.41
CA ASP A 56 8.25 -31.94 -4.63
C ASP A 56 7.93 -30.69 -5.46
N ASP A 57 8.71 -30.44 -6.52
CA ASP A 57 8.55 -29.25 -7.37
C ASP A 57 7.13 -29.11 -7.94
N PHE A 58 6.53 -30.23 -8.32
CA PHE A 58 5.19 -30.27 -8.92
C PHE A 58 4.10 -29.95 -7.89
N GLY A 59 4.32 -30.24 -6.61
CA GLY A 59 3.39 -30.00 -5.52
C GLY A 59 3.37 -28.57 -4.97
N ILE A 60 4.43 -27.78 -5.16
CA ILE A 60 4.56 -26.41 -4.58
C ILE A 60 3.41 -25.50 -5.01
N SER A 61 3.02 -25.55 -6.29
CA SER A 61 1.89 -24.76 -6.83
C SER A 61 0.58 -25.05 -6.10
N THR A 62 0.31 -26.32 -5.80
CA THR A 62 -0.89 -26.74 -5.06
C THR A 62 -0.80 -26.36 -3.58
N LEU A 63 0.40 -26.45 -2.99
CA LEU A 63 0.64 -26.03 -1.61
C LEU A 63 0.40 -24.52 -1.41
N ILE A 64 0.81 -23.69 -2.37
CA ILE A 64 0.51 -22.25 -2.38
C ILE A 64 -1.00 -22.01 -2.36
N ASP A 65 -1.77 -22.72 -3.20
CA ASP A 65 -3.23 -22.61 -3.23
C ASP A 65 -3.84 -22.97 -1.87
N GLN A 66 -3.37 -24.06 -1.24
CA GLN A 66 -3.81 -24.48 0.08
C GLN A 66 -3.53 -23.40 1.14
N TYR A 67 -2.32 -22.83 1.16
CA TYR A 67 -1.99 -21.76 2.10
C TYR A 67 -2.86 -20.52 1.89
N MET A 68 -3.19 -20.14 0.66
CA MET A 68 -4.07 -19.00 0.36
C MET A 68 -5.54 -19.22 0.75
N THR A 69 -5.93 -20.42 1.21
CA THR A 69 -7.26 -20.68 1.80
C THR A 69 -7.28 -20.57 3.32
N SER A 70 -6.12 -20.48 3.97
CA SER A 70 -5.99 -20.57 5.42
C SER A 70 -6.37 -19.27 6.14
N GLU A 71 -6.65 -19.38 7.44
CA GLU A 71 -6.92 -18.21 8.29
C GLU A 71 -5.66 -17.35 8.48
N GLU A 72 -4.50 -17.99 8.58
CA GLU A 72 -3.20 -17.32 8.68
C GLU A 72 -2.94 -16.45 7.45
N PHE A 73 -3.25 -16.92 6.24
CA PHE A 73 -3.18 -16.09 5.04
C PHE A 73 -4.13 -14.89 5.11
N ASN A 74 -5.37 -15.10 5.56
CA ASN A 74 -6.29 -13.99 5.77
C ASN A 74 -5.70 -12.96 6.74
N ASN A 75 -5.09 -13.38 7.84
CA ASN A 75 -4.43 -12.48 8.78
C ASN A 75 -3.22 -11.77 8.15
N ARG A 76 -2.46 -12.46 7.29
CA ARG A 76 -1.33 -11.91 6.56
C ARG A 76 -1.74 -10.78 5.60
N LEU A 77 -2.91 -10.87 4.99
CA LEU A 77 -3.44 -9.82 4.10
C LEU A 77 -3.62 -8.47 4.82
N LEU A 78 -3.82 -8.46 6.14
CA LEU A 78 -3.90 -7.19 6.90
C LEU A 78 -2.55 -6.48 6.95
N TRP A 79 -1.44 -7.23 6.97
CA TRP A 79 -0.09 -6.67 6.88
C TRP A 79 0.20 -6.14 5.49
N MET A 80 -0.12 -6.94 4.47
CA MET A 80 0.03 -6.54 3.07
C MET A 80 -0.79 -5.29 2.73
N GLY A 81 -2.05 -5.24 3.15
CA GLY A 81 -2.88 -4.05 3.01
C GLY A 81 -2.33 -2.85 3.79
N ASN A 82 -1.73 -3.07 4.97
CA ASN A 82 -1.15 -1.98 5.75
C ASN A 82 0.10 -1.39 5.08
N ASP A 83 0.92 -2.18 4.39
CA ASP A 83 2.05 -1.66 3.62
C ASP A 83 1.60 -0.74 2.47
N ILE A 84 0.36 -0.92 1.99
CA ILE A 84 -0.27 -0.07 0.96
C ILE A 84 -0.86 1.20 1.60
N PHE A 85 -1.74 1.05 2.59
CA PHE A 85 -2.56 2.16 3.09
C PHE A 85 -2.00 2.86 4.32
N LEU A 86 -1.10 2.21 5.07
CA LEU A 86 -0.51 2.71 6.31
C LEU A 86 -1.56 3.21 7.32
N THR A 87 -2.71 2.54 7.39
CA THR A 87 -3.85 2.96 8.22
C THR A 87 -3.98 2.20 9.53
N ARG A 88 -3.38 1.02 9.68
CA ARG A 88 -3.35 0.32 10.97
C ARG A 88 -2.42 1.10 11.88
N ASN A 89 -2.97 1.70 12.93
CA ASN A 89 -2.22 2.63 13.77
C ASN A 89 -1.85 2.07 15.14
N THR A 90 -0.64 2.42 15.56
CA THR A 90 -0.22 2.53 16.95
C THR A 90 -0.56 3.92 17.46
N PHE A 91 -1.50 4.01 18.41
CA PHE A 91 -1.88 5.23 19.16
C PHE A 91 -2.29 6.43 18.30
N VAL A 92 -3.60 6.62 18.08
CA VAL A 92 -4.07 7.93 17.59
C VAL A 92 -4.66 8.73 18.74
N GLU A 93 -3.96 9.79 19.15
CA GLU A 93 -4.45 10.69 20.20
C GLU A 93 -5.67 11.51 19.75
N TYR A 94 -5.85 11.75 18.44
CA TYR A 94 -6.96 12.56 17.91
C TYR A 94 -8.34 12.06 18.33
N PHE A 95 -8.50 10.75 18.51
CA PHE A 95 -9.77 10.18 18.93
C PHE A 95 -10.06 10.38 20.40
N ARG A 96 -9.03 10.45 21.26
CA ARG A 96 -9.16 10.47 22.72
C ARG A 96 -10.03 11.62 23.20
N ASP A 97 -9.77 12.82 22.69
CA ASP A 97 -10.39 14.04 23.21
C ASP A 97 -11.56 14.54 22.33
N SER A 98 -11.86 13.83 21.23
CA SER A 98 -12.88 14.23 20.24
C SER A 98 -14.25 13.56 20.42
N TYR A 99 -14.34 12.47 21.19
CA TYR A 99 -15.58 11.71 21.38
C TYR A 99 -15.72 11.25 22.84
N ASP A 100 -16.96 11.16 23.30
CA ASP A 100 -17.28 10.63 24.62
C ASP A 100 -17.35 9.10 24.55
N TYR A 101 -16.27 8.42 24.94
CA TYR A 101 -16.26 6.96 25.06
C TYR A 101 -16.76 6.54 26.44
N GLU A 102 -17.42 5.38 26.51
CA GLU A 102 -17.81 4.79 27.79
C GLU A 102 -16.60 4.47 28.68
N ASN A 103 -15.52 4.01 28.06
CA ASN A 103 -14.26 3.68 28.71
C ASN A 103 -13.09 3.63 27.70
N GLU A 104 -11.87 3.44 28.21
CA GLU A 104 -10.65 3.35 27.39
C GLU A 104 -10.64 2.13 26.43
N GLU A 105 -11.25 1.01 26.79
CA GLU A 105 -11.34 -0.18 25.93
C GLU A 105 -12.17 0.10 24.68
N SER A 106 -13.33 0.72 24.83
CA SER A 106 -14.17 1.14 23.70
C SER A 106 -13.43 2.14 22.78
N ARG A 107 -12.59 3.02 23.34
CA ARG A 107 -11.73 3.92 22.55
C ARG A 107 -10.72 3.13 21.71
N TRP A 108 -10.12 2.09 22.28
CA TRP A 108 -9.17 1.22 21.57
C TRP A 108 -9.82 0.44 20.45
N ASP A 109 -11.01 -0.12 20.69
CA ASP A 109 -11.78 -0.83 19.68
C ASP A 109 -12.14 0.07 18.51
N VAL A 110 -12.57 1.30 18.78
CA VAL A 110 -12.85 2.31 17.73
C VAL A 110 -11.59 2.64 16.94
N THR A 111 -10.49 2.93 17.63
CA THR A 111 -9.23 3.28 16.97
C THR A 111 -8.76 2.16 16.04
N LYS A 112 -8.87 0.92 16.51
CA LYS A 112 -8.55 -0.27 15.73
C LYS A 112 -9.51 -0.43 14.55
N ALA A 113 -10.81 -0.34 14.76
CA ALA A 113 -11.82 -0.50 13.72
C ALA A 113 -11.66 0.55 12.61
N VAL A 114 -11.46 1.82 12.97
CA VAL A 114 -11.18 2.89 12.01
C VAL A 114 -9.91 2.57 11.22
N GLY A 115 -8.79 2.30 11.89
CA GLY A 115 -7.52 2.01 11.20
C GLY A 115 -7.58 0.76 10.31
N GLU A 116 -8.44 -0.21 10.65
CA GLU A 116 -8.61 -1.44 9.91
C GLU A 116 -9.57 -1.34 8.71
N GLU A 117 -10.44 -0.34 8.59
CA GLU A 117 -11.43 -0.26 7.49
C GLU A 117 -10.81 -0.42 6.08
N PRO A 118 -9.71 0.28 5.70
CA PRO A 118 -9.13 0.15 4.36
C PRO A 118 -8.45 -1.22 4.14
N VAL A 119 -7.71 -1.71 5.12
CA VAL A 119 -7.01 -3.01 5.02
C VAL A 119 -7.99 -4.18 5.05
N ARG A 120 -9.15 -4.01 5.69
CA ARG A 120 -10.23 -5.01 5.71
C ARG A 120 -10.98 -5.06 4.41
N LEU A 121 -11.13 -3.94 3.69
CA LEU A 121 -11.66 -3.96 2.33
C LEU A 121 -10.72 -4.74 1.40
N PHE A 122 -9.41 -4.50 1.49
CA PHE A 122 -8.41 -5.29 0.76
C PHE A 122 -8.48 -6.77 1.10
N GLN A 123 -8.48 -7.11 2.40
CA GLN A 123 -8.63 -8.50 2.85
C GLN A 123 -9.92 -9.14 2.29
N TYR A 124 -11.04 -8.43 2.33
CA TYR A 124 -12.32 -8.91 1.83
C TYR A 124 -12.26 -9.19 0.32
N ILE A 125 -11.68 -8.29 -0.47
CA ILE A 125 -11.51 -8.47 -1.92
C ILE A 125 -10.69 -9.72 -2.21
N VAL A 126 -9.50 -9.85 -1.60
CA VAL A 126 -8.59 -10.97 -1.87
C VAL A 126 -9.14 -12.30 -1.35
N LYS A 127 -9.74 -12.31 -0.15
CA LYS A 127 -10.34 -13.52 0.44
C LYS A 127 -11.41 -14.11 -0.48
N ASN A 128 -12.25 -13.26 -1.06
CA ASN A 128 -13.35 -13.65 -1.95
C ASN A 128 -12.96 -13.68 -3.44
N ASP A 129 -11.68 -13.50 -3.77
CA ASP A 129 -11.15 -13.46 -5.14
C ASP A 129 -11.90 -12.49 -6.07
N LEU A 130 -12.27 -11.33 -5.51
CA LEU A 130 -12.88 -10.23 -6.26
C LEU A 130 -11.80 -9.45 -7.01
N PRO A 131 -12.14 -8.78 -8.13
CA PRO A 131 -11.19 -7.95 -8.86
C PRO A 131 -10.59 -6.86 -7.97
N LEU A 132 -9.26 -6.71 -7.98
CA LEU A 132 -8.57 -5.72 -7.16
C LEU A 132 -8.99 -4.28 -7.45
N THR A 133 -9.59 -4.02 -8.62
CA THR A 133 -10.22 -2.74 -8.98
C THR A 133 -11.31 -2.30 -8.00
N GLU A 134 -11.94 -3.24 -7.28
CA GLU A 134 -12.92 -2.95 -6.21
C GLU A 134 -12.33 -2.06 -5.11
N LEU A 135 -11.01 -1.99 -4.94
CA LEU A 135 -10.37 -1.05 -4.01
C LEU A 135 -10.78 0.40 -4.24
N VAL A 136 -11.11 0.77 -5.48
CA VAL A 136 -11.52 2.14 -5.85
C VAL A 136 -12.87 2.18 -6.53
N ALA A 137 -13.38 1.05 -7.03
CA ALA A 137 -14.64 0.98 -7.78
C ALA A 137 -15.81 0.36 -6.99
N ALA A 138 -15.54 -0.25 -5.82
CA ALA A 138 -16.59 -0.91 -5.05
C ALA A 138 -17.71 0.07 -4.67
N ASP A 139 -18.95 -0.39 -4.84
CA ASP A 139 -20.13 0.36 -4.42
C ASP A 139 -20.50 0.11 -2.95
N TYR A 140 -19.59 -0.46 -2.16
CA TYR A 140 -19.72 -0.79 -0.75
C TYR A 140 -18.44 -0.44 0.04
N THR A 141 -18.54 -0.42 1.37
CA THR A 141 -17.39 -0.52 2.30
C THR A 141 -17.49 -1.83 3.08
N VAL A 142 -16.58 -2.09 4.02
CA VAL A 142 -16.72 -3.15 5.00
C VAL A 142 -16.78 -2.57 6.41
N ALA A 143 -17.55 -3.21 7.29
CA ALA A 143 -17.69 -2.80 8.68
C ALA A 143 -17.90 -4.01 9.59
N ASN A 144 -17.54 -3.84 10.85
CA ASN A 144 -17.99 -4.64 11.99
C ASN A 144 -18.93 -3.79 12.87
N SER A 145 -19.40 -4.32 14.00
CA SER A 145 -20.30 -3.60 14.91
C SER A 145 -19.72 -2.27 15.40
N THR A 146 -18.44 -2.24 15.78
CA THR A 146 -17.76 -1.03 16.27
C THR A 146 -17.74 0.07 15.22
N LEU A 147 -17.31 -0.25 13.99
CA LEU A 147 -17.24 0.75 12.91
C LEU A 147 -18.64 1.19 12.46
N SER A 148 -19.60 0.26 12.44
CA SER A 148 -21.01 0.53 12.17
C SER A 148 -21.57 1.57 13.11
N TRP A 149 -21.38 1.36 14.42
CA TRP A 149 -21.81 2.31 15.45
C TRP A 149 -21.11 3.67 15.28
N PHE A 150 -19.79 3.67 15.11
CA PHE A 150 -19.01 4.90 15.10
C PHE A 150 -19.28 5.78 13.88
N TRP A 151 -19.29 5.19 12.67
CA TRP A 151 -19.45 5.88 11.39
C TRP A 151 -20.87 5.85 10.82
N ASN A 152 -21.83 5.30 11.57
CA ASN A 152 -23.22 5.14 11.11
C ASN A 152 -23.29 4.41 9.75
N ILE A 153 -22.66 3.24 9.69
CA ILE A 153 -22.60 2.39 8.50
C ILE A 153 -23.62 1.27 8.66
N SER A 154 -24.60 1.16 7.76
CA SER A 154 -25.39 -0.07 7.68
C SER A 154 -24.51 -1.22 7.21
N TYR A 155 -24.61 -2.41 7.79
CA TYR A 155 -23.83 -3.58 7.37
C TYR A 155 -24.63 -4.87 7.55
N ASP A 156 -24.25 -5.90 6.80
CA ASP A 156 -24.90 -7.22 6.80
C ASP A 156 -24.42 -8.10 7.98
N GLY A 157 -24.43 -7.58 9.21
CA GLY A 157 -23.99 -8.28 10.41
C GLY A 157 -24.92 -8.06 11.61
N ASN A 158 -24.67 -8.77 12.71
CA ASN A 158 -25.40 -8.57 13.96
C ASN A 158 -24.71 -7.53 14.84
N GLU A 159 -25.48 -6.88 15.72
CA GLU A 159 -25.07 -5.72 16.54
C GLU A 159 -23.84 -5.95 17.45
N TYR A 160 -23.39 -7.19 17.62
CA TYR A 160 -22.26 -7.56 18.48
C TYR A 160 -21.12 -8.28 17.73
N SER A 161 -21.18 -8.36 16.41
CA SER A 161 -20.21 -9.11 15.62
C SER A 161 -18.93 -8.32 15.35
N ASP A 162 -17.80 -8.94 15.69
CA ASP A 162 -16.45 -8.53 15.28
C ASP A 162 -16.14 -8.86 13.81
N GLN A 163 -17.02 -9.59 13.14
CA GLN A 163 -16.84 -10.00 11.75
C GLN A 163 -17.03 -8.82 10.81
N TRP A 164 -16.06 -8.67 9.91
CA TRP A 164 -16.08 -7.67 8.85
C TRP A 164 -16.95 -8.13 7.68
N ARG A 165 -17.99 -7.36 7.39
CA ARG A 165 -18.96 -7.65 6.32
C ARG A 165 -19.22 -6.42 5.48
N LYS A 166 -19.82 -6.61 4.29
CA LYS A 166 -20.19 -5.49 3.42
C LYS A 166 -21.12 -4.54 4.16
N GLY A 167 -20.89 -3.25 3.97
CA GLY A 167 -21.68 -2.17 4.53
C GLY A 167 -21.74 -0.95 3.64
N ARG A 168 -22.53 0.03 4.06
CA ARG A 168 -22.80 1.28 3.36
C ARG A 168 -22.95 2.42 4.35
N TYR A 169 -22.16 3.47 4.15
CA TYR A 169 -22.36 4.78 4.76
C TYR A 169 -23.77 5.30 4.47
N LEU A 170 -24.44 5.86 5.49
CA LEU A 170 -25.81 6.33 5.42
C LEU A 170 -25.93 7.87 5.20
N ASP A 171 -24.82 8.58 5.05
CA ASP A 171 -24.78 10.03 4.86
C ASP A 171 -24.94 10.48 3.39
N GLY A 172 -25.26 9.54 2.50
CA GLY A 172 -25.57 9.79 1.10
C GLY A 172 -24.36 10.10 0.22
N ARG A 173 -23.13 9.88 0.70
CA ARG A 173 -21.93 9.86 -0.16
C ARG A 173 -22.03 8.78 -1.23
N GLU A 174 -21.34 8.98 -2.35
CA GLU A 174 -21.12 7.90 -3.31
C GLU A 174 -20.07 6.91 -2.79
N HIS A 175 -20.29 5.62 -3.03
CA HIS A 175 -19.32 4.58 -2.72
C HIS A 175 -18.34 4.38 -3.88
N ALA A 176 -17.06 4.29 -3.53
CA ALA A 176 -15.94 4.12 -4.45
C ALA A 176 -14.77 3.44 -3.72
N GLY A 177 -15.05 2.28 -3.11
CA GLY A 177 -14.10 1.55 -2.26
C GLY A 177 -13.43 2.47 -1.22
N VAL A 178 -12.10 2.39 -1.13
CA VAL A 178 -11.26 3.17 -0.21
C VAL A 178 -11.45 4.69 -0.39
N LEU A 179 -11.76 5.16 -1.59
CA LEU A 179 -11.95 6.61 -1.87
C LEU A 179 -13.20 7.19 -1.18
N SER A 180 -14.11 6.33 -0.72
CA SER A 180 -15.31 6.73 0.00
C SER A 180 -15.19 6.57 1.53
N GLN A 181 -14.09 6.00 2.01
CA GLN A 181 -13.89 5.66 3.42
C GLN A 181 -13.38 6.86 4.21
N THR A 182 -14.09 7.21 5.29
CA THR A 182 -13.62 8.24 6.22
C THR A 182 -12.27 7.86 6.82
N SER A 183 -12.08 6.57 7.10
CA SER A 183 -10.88 6.07 7.77
C SER A 183 -9.61 6.18 6.93
N PHE A 184 -9.71 6.19 5.60
CA PHE A 184 -8.56 6.46 4.72
C PHE A 184 -8.08 7.91 4.89
N TYR A 185 -9.01 8.85 4.93
CA TYR A 185 -8.71 10.28 5.09
C TYR A 185 -8.33 10.68 6.51
N PHE A 186 -8.56 9.81 7.48
CA PHE A 186 -8.02 9.96 8.81
C PHE A 186 -6.49 9.86 8.82
N ARG A 187 -5.92 8.87 8.11
CA ARG A 187 -4.47 8.76 7.92
C ARG A 187 -3.92 9.87 7.04
N TYR A 188 -4.72 10.31 6.08
CA TYR A 188 -4.34 11.30 5.09
C TYR A 188 -5.24 12.55 5.20
N PRO A 189 -5.06 13.40 6.22
CA PRO A 189 -5.89 14.58 6.40
C PRO A 189 -5.65 15.63 5.31
N SER A 190 -6.52 16.62 5.25
CA SER A 190 -6.34 17.82 4.44
C SER A 190 -6.53 19.06 5.31
N THR A 191 -6.09 20.21 4.80
CA THR A 191 -6.18 21.50 5.46
C THR A 191 -6.82 22.55 4.54
N LEU A 192 -7.23 23.69 5.11
CA LEU A 192 -7.85 24.78 4.35
C LEU A 192 -6.86 25.39 3.35
N SER A 193 -5.58 25.45 3.71
CA SER A 193 -4.50 25.93 2.85
C SER A 193 -4.17 24.93 1.74
N ASN A 194 -4.17 23.64 2.05
CA ASN A 194 -3.83 22.58 1.10
C ASN A 194 -4.97 22.28 0.11
N LYS A 195 -6.23 22.51 0.48
CA LYS A 195 -7.41 22.40 -0.41
C LYS A 195 -7.58 21.00 -1.03
N GLN A 196 -7.53 19.95 -0.21
CA GLN A 196 -7.64 18.53 -0.59
C GLN A 196 -6.49 17.95 -1.42
N ARG A 197 -5.46 18.74 -1.74
CA ARG A 197 -4.32 18.31 -2.58
C ARG A 197 -3.47 17.21 -1.95
N HIS A 198 -3.36 17.18 -0.63
CA HIS A 198 -2.66 16.12 0.09
C HIS A 198 -3.41 14.80 -0.10
N ARG A 199 -4.72 14.77 0.17
CA ARG A 199 -5.56 13.59 -0.09
C ARG A 199 -5.49 13.15 -1.56
N ALA A 200 -5.57 14.10 -2.50
CA ALA A 200 -5.43 13.81 -3.92
C ALA A 200 -4.06 13.20 -4.26
N ASN A 201 -2.97 13.73 -3.70
CA ASN A 201 -1.63 13.18 -3.90
C ASN A 201 -1.49 11.77 -3.32
N GLN A 202 -2.13 11.50 -2.17
CA GLN A 202 -2.12 10.16 -1.58
C GLN A 202 -2.86 9.15 -2.46
N ILE A 203 -3.99 9.53 -3.05
CA ILE A 203 -4.72 8.70 -4.02
C ILE A 203 -3.82 8.38 -5.23
N THR A 204 -3.20 9.39 -5.85
CA THR A 204 -2.35 9.16 -7.04
C THR A 204 -1.09 8.38 -6.71
N ARG A 205 -0.49 8.61 -5.55
CA ARG A 205 0.69 7.87 -5.11
C ARG A 205 0.38 6.40 -4.86
N ILE A 206 -0.69 6.11 -4.11
CA ILE A 206 -1.05 4.75 -3.73
C ILE A 206 -1.55 3.94 -4.92
N PHE A 207 -2.37 4.55 -5.78
CA PHE A 207 -3.06 3.81 -6.85
C PHE A 207 -2.41 3.96 -8.23
N LEU A 208 -1.54 4.94 -8.46
CA LEU A 208 -0.98 5.23 -9.79
C LEU A 208 0.55 5.39 -9.80
N ASP A 209 1.22 5.22 -8.65
CA ASP A 209 2.68 5.44 -8.48
C ASP A 209 3.11 6.85 -8.95
N ASP A 210 2.24 7.84 -8.72
CA ASP A 210 2.42 9.23 -9.14
C ASP A 210 2.39 10.16 -7.92
N ASP A 211 3.58 10.47 -7.41
CA ASP A 211 3.79 11.39 -6.29
C ASP A 211 4.13 12.79 -6.82
N HIS A 212 3.18 13.71 -6.66
CA HIS A 212 3.31 15.10 -7.08
C HIS A 212 4.38 15.86 -6.30
N LEU A 213 4.81 15.37 -5.12
CA LEU A 213 5.91 15.97 -4.35
C LEU A 213 7.29 15.62 -4.91
N LEU A 214 7.39 14.58 -5.75
CA LEU A 214 8.64 14.14 -6.37
C LEU A 214 8.77 14.60 -7.83
N ARG A 215 7.78 15.35 -8.34
CA ARG A 215 7.83 15.87 -9.71
C ARG A 215 8.84 17.00 -9.81
N ASP A 216 9.71 16.90 -10.80
CA ASP A 216 10.59 18.00 -11.19
C ASP A 216 9.77 19.06 -11.93
N VAL A 217 9.51 20.19 -11.26
CA VAL A 217 8.78 21.32 -11.83
C VAL A 217 9.57 22.60 -11.64
N SER A 218 9.83 23.27 -12.76
CA SER A 218 10.41 24.61 -12.77
C SER A 218 9.28 25.64 -12.70
N VAL A 219 8.95 26.07 -11.48
CA VAL A 219 7.99 27.16 -11.25
C VAL A 219 8.77 28.41 -10.87
N ASP A 220 8.53 29.53 -11.57
CA ASP A 220 9.04 30.82 -11.13
C ASP A 220 8.25 31.30 -9.91
N LEU A 221 8.76 30.98 -8.71
CA LEU A 221 8.13 31.37 -7.45
C LEU A 221 8.14 32.88 -7.19
N ARG A 222 8.81 33.68 -8.05
CA ARG A 222 8.73 35.14 -7.97
C ARG A 222 7.40 35.68 -8.49
N LEU A 223 6.57 34.86 -9.14
CA LEU A 223 5.30 35.28 -9.74
C LEU A 223 4.40 36.13 -8.82
N GLY A 224 4.25 35.76 -7.53
CA GLY A 224 3.43 36.54 -6.59
C GLY A 224 4.13 37.73 -5.93
N ALA A 225 5.47 37.78 -5.94
CA ALA A 225 6.26 38.89 -5.41
C ALA A 225 6.64 39.93 -6.47
N ALA A 226 6.70 39.50 -7.73
CA ALA A 226 6.97 40.31 -8.91
C ALA A 226 5.70 40.97 -9.47
N ASP A 227 4.52 40.41 -9.19
CA ASP A 227 3.22 40.95 -9.57
C ASP A 227 2.20 40.83 -8.41
N PRO A 228 2.01 41.90 -7.62
CA PRO A 228 1.03 41.95 -6.53
C PRO A 228 -0.43 41.81 -6.98
N GLU A 229 -0.72 42.05 -8.27
CA GLU A 229 -2.06 41.93 -8.87
C GLU A 229 -2.33 40.51 -9.38
N LEU A 230 -1.34 39.62 -9.35
CA LEU A 230 -1.49 38.24 -9.80
C LEU A 230 -2.48 37.49 -8.89
N ASN A 231 -3.66 37.20 -9.45
CA ASN A 231 -4.58 36.28 -8.83
C ASN A 231 -4.01 34.86 -8.89
N LEU A 232 -3.39 34.41 -7.80
CA LEU A 232 -2.79 33.08 -7.69
C LEU A 232 -3.79 31.95 -8.00
N LEU A 233 -5.08 32.12 -7.68
CA LEU A 233 -6.12 31.14 -7.99
C LEU A 233 -6.47 31.09 -9.49
N ASP A 234 -6.34 32.21 -10.20
CA ASP A 234 -6.48 32.23 -11.65
C ASP A 234 -5.24 31.62 -12.34
N ALA A 235 -4.05 31.89 -11.79
CA ALA A 235 -2.80 31.35 -12.28
C ALA A 235 -2.78 29.81 -12.27
N THR A 236 -3.41 29.14 -11.29
CA THR A 236 -3.51 27.66 -11.27
C THR A 236 -4.30 27.08 -12.45
N VAL A 237 -5.05 27.91 -13.17
CA VAL A 237 -5.87 27.52 -14.33
C VAL A 237 -5.25 27.98 -15.65
N HIS A 238 -4.63 29.16 -15.68
CA HIS A 238 -4.17 29.78 -16.94
C HIS A 238 -2.64 29.88 -17.08
N ASN A 239 -1.87 29.86 -15.99
CA ASN A 239 -0.42 29.95 -16.06
C ASN A 239 0.20 28.58 -16.38
N VAL A 240 0.99 28.50 -17.44
CA VAL A 240 1.59 27.25 -17.92
C VAL A 240 2.45 26.53 -16.88
N GLY A 241 3.12 27.26 -15.98
CA GLY A 241 3.92 26.68 -14.91
C GLY A 241 3.07 26.08 -13.79
N CYS A 242 1.97 26.74 -13.42
CA CYS A 242 1.08 26.24 -12.37
C CYS A 242 0.19 25.08 -12.87
N VAL A 243 -0.30 25.17 -14.11
CA VAL A 243 -1.19 24.15 -14.71
C VAL A 243 -0.53 22.77 -14.77
N ALA A 244 0.80 22.70 -14.87
CA ALA A 244 1.56 21.45 -14.90
C ALA A 244 1.25 20.52 -13.71
N CYS A 245 0.99 21.08 -12.53
CA CYS A 245 0.57 20.30 -11.35
C CYS A 245 -0.93 20.40 -11.08
N HIS A 246 -1.50 21.60 -11.21
CA HIS A 246 -2.89 21.84 -10.81
C HIS A 246 -3.89 21.12 -11.74
N SER A 247 -3.53 20.84 -13.00
CA SER A 247 -4.41 20.07 -13.89
C SER A 247 -4.60 18.61 -13.49
N THR A 248 -3.60 18.01 -12.84
CA THR A 248 -3.62 16.60 -12.44
C THR A 248 -4.04 16.42 -10.98
N LEU A 249 -3.80 17.42 -10.13
CA LEU A 249 -4.04 17.34 -8.69
C LEU A 249 -5.36 17.97 -8.25
N ASP A 250 -5.68 19.19 -8.70
CA ASP A 250 -6.86 19.93 -8.21
C ASP A 250 -8.15 19.30 -8.73
N GLY A 251 -8.14 18.71 -9.93
CA GLY A 251 -9.27 17.96 -10.46
C GLY A 251 -9.65 16.77 -9.57
N ILE A 252 -8.67 16.02 -9.09
CA ILE A 252 -8.87 14.91 -8.16
C ILE A 252 -9.33 15.46 -6.80
N GLY A 253 -8.65 16.49 -6.28
CA GLY A 253 -9.00 17.14 -5.01
C GLY A 253 -10.42 17.71 -4.99
N ALA A 254 -10.93 18.19 -6.12
CA ALA A 254 -12.30 18.68 -6.26
C ALA A 254 -13.37 17.61 -5.94
N HIS A 255 -13.07 16.32 -6.13
CA HIS A 255 -13.97 15.23 -5.73
C HIS A 255 -14.11 15.06 -4.21
N LEU A 256 -13.19 15.64 -3.44
CA LEU A 256 -13.04 15.36 -2.01
C LEU A 256 -13.65 16.45 -1.13
N TYR A 257 -14.24 17.49 -1.71
CA TYR A 257 -14.80 18.62 -0.97
C TYR A 257 -16.05 18.29 -0.15
N GLY A 258 -16.65 17.11 -0.37
CA GLY A 258 -17.66 16.60 0.55
C GLY A 258 -17.08 16.07 1.86
N PHE A 259 -15.79 15.76 1.92
CA PHE A 259 -15.09 15.42 3.16
C PHE A 259 -14.60 16.69 3.86
N SER A 260 -14.97 16.85 5.12
CA SER A 260 -14.62 18.04 5.90
C SER A 260 -13.11 18.22 6.03
N ILE A 261 -12.75 19.48 6.27
CA ILE A 261 -11.41 19.99 6.55
C ILE A 261 -11.57 20.75 7.87
N GLY A 262 -11.34 20.09 9.00
CA GLY A 262 -11.50 20.72 10.31
C GLY A 262 -10.35 21.68 10.65
N PRO A 263 -10.52 22.48 11.71
CA PRO A 263 -9.52 23.43 12.17
C PRO A 263 -8.33 22.69 12.80
N GLU A 264 -7.18 22.77 12.14
CA GLU A 264 -5.93 22.19 12.64
C GLU A 264 -5.64 22.64 14.09
N GLY A 265 -5.23 21.69 14.93
CA GLY A 265 -4.85 21.97 16.32
C GLY A 265 -6.00 22.08 17.32
N SER A 266 -7.26 21.88 16.90
CA SER A 266 -8.40 21.79 17.82
C SER A 266 -8.50 20.41 18.49
N SER A 267 -8.91 20.37 19.76
CA SER A 267 -9.30 19.11 20.44
C SER A 267 -10.53 18.44 19.78
N SER A 268 -11.35 19.22 19.09
CA SER A 268 -12.48 18.75 18.28
C SER A 268 -12.08 18.37 16.84
N TYR A 269 -10.79 18.41 16.48
CA TYR A 269 -10.35 18.22 15.09
C TYR A 269 -10.88 16.92 14.47
N ALA A 270 -10.83 15.79 15.19
CA ALA A 270 -11.31 14.53 14.61
C ALA A 270 -12.82 14.55 14.41
N LYS A 271 -13.56 15.11 15.37
CA LYS A 271 -15.01 15.27 15.26
C LYS A 271 -15.39 16.18 14.09
N GLU A 272 -14.76 17.34 13.97
CA GLU A 272 -15.11 18.32 12.92
C GLU A 272 -14.63 17.91 11.52
N THR A 273 -13.57 17.11 11.42
CA THR A 273 -13.00 16.69 10.14
C THR A 273 -13.61 15.39 9.62
N PHE A 274 -13.99 14.46 10.50
CA PHE A 274 -14.30 13.08 10.09
C PHE A 274 -15.73 12.63 10.40
N THR A 275 -16.56 13.43 11.06
CA THR A 275 -17.90 12.98 11.47
C THR A 275 -18.85 12.67 10.32
N THR A 276 -18.83 13.42 9.22
CA THR A 276 -19.77 13.18 8.10
C THR A 276 -19.27 13.70 6.75
N PHE A 277 -19.81 13.12 5.68
CA PHE A 277 -19.74 13.68 4.34
C PHE A 277 -20.86 14.71 4.11
N SER A 278 -20.54 15.82 3.44
CA SER A 278 -21.49 16.87 3.07
C SER A 278 -21.64 16.99 1.56
N LYS A 279 -22.83 16.68 1.02
CA LYS A 279 -23.16 16.93 -0.39
C LYS A 279 -23.03 18.40 -0.78
N GLN A 280 -23.30 19.32 0.16
CA GLN A 280 -23.16 20.75 -0.09
C GLN A 280 -21.68 21.16 -0.18
N GLY A 281 -20.81 20.49 0.60
CA GLY A 281 -19.35 20.69 0.54
C GLY A 281 -18.80 20.49 -0.87
N MET A 282 -19.31 19.50 -1.62
CA MET A 282 -18.90 19.24 -3.01
C MET A 282 -19.01 20.47 -3.93
N LYS A 283 -19.97 21.38 -3.68
CA LYS A 283 -20.13 22.62 -4.47
C LYS A 283 -19.03 23.64 -4.20
N SER A 284 -18.35 23.54 -3.06
CA SER A 284 -17.28 24.46 -2.65
C SER A 284 -15.99 24.24 -3.44
N ALA A 285 -15.82 23.10 -4.13
CA ALA A 285 -14.65 22.83 -4.95
C ALA A 285 -14.40 23.95 -5.98
N GLN A 286 -15.44 24.39 -6.69
CA GLN A 286 -15.33 25.48 -7.67
C GLN A 286 -14.89 26.81 -7.01
N LEU A 287 -15.39 27.11 -5.80
CA LEU A 287 -15.04 28.33 -5.08
C LEU A 287 -13.56 28.33 -4.63
N HIS A 288 -13.05 27.17 -4.22
CA HIS A 288 -11.71 27.10 -3.64
C HIS A 288 -10.61 26.77 -4.64
N LEU A 289 -10.92 26.02 -5.70
CA LEU A 289 -9.95 25.54 -6.70
C LEU A 289 -10.10 26.20 -8.07
N ASN A 290 -11.19 26.94 -8.31
CA ASN A 290 -11.57 27.44 -9.64
C ASN A 290 -11.58 26.32 -10.71
N ARG A 291 -11.92 25.10 -10.28
CA ARG A 291 -11.84 23.89 -11.12
C ARG A 291 -12.94 22.90 -10.72
N ASN A 292 -13.57 22.33 -11.74
CA ASN A 292 -14.51 21.24 -11.59
C ASN A 292 -13.80 19.89 -11.36
N PRO A 293 -14.48 18.91 -10.74
CA PRO A 293 -13.96 17.55 -10.64
C PRO A 293 -13.50 17.01 -12.01
N SER A 294 -12.29 16.48 -12.04
CA SER A 294 -11.68 15.92 -13.25
C SER A 294 -10.57 14.91 -12.90
N TYR A 295 -10.31 13.98 -13.80
CA TYR A 295 -9.21 13.02 -13.70
C TYR A 295 -8.16 13.35 -14.76
N TYR A 296 -6.99 13.87 -14.37
CA TYR A 296 -5.94 14.32 -15.31
C TYR A 296 -6.49 15.20 -16.47
N GLY A 297 -7.39 16.12 -16.14
CA GLY A 297 -8.04 17.02 -17.10
C GLY A 297 -9.27 16.46 -17.81
N TYR A 298 -9.53 15.15 -17.75
CA TYR A 298 -10.77 14.56 -18.26
C TYR A 298 -11.92 14.87 -17.30
N PRO A 299 -13.06 15.41 -17.78
CA PRO A 299 -14.22 15.68 -16.92
C PRO A 299 -14.72 14.41 -16.23
N SER A 300 -15.05 14.53 -14.95
CA SER A 300 -15.60 13.44 -14.13
C SER A 300 -16.57 14.00 -13.10
N SER A 301 -17.42 13.13 -12.54
CA SER A 301 -18.40 13.51 -11.53
C SER A 301 -18.40 12.54 -10.34
N GLY A 302 -18.28 13.08 -9.14
CA GLY A 302 -18.37 12.28 -7.91
C GLY A 302 -17.26 11.23 -7.74
N LEU A 303 -17.31 10.51 -6.63
CA LEU A 303 -16.26 9.54 -6.28
C LEU A 303 -16.32 8.31 -7.17
N LYS A 304 -17.52 7.94 -7.64
CA LYS A 304 -17.70 6.75 -8.47
C LYS A 304 -16.98 6.88 -9.82
N ASP A 305 -17.09 8.04 -10.50
CA ASP A 305 -16.35 8.25 -11.75
C ASP A 305 -14.86 8.26 -11.50
N LEU A 306 -14.39 8.95 -10.45
CA LEU A 306 -12.98 8.99 -10.09
C LEU A 306 -12.41 7.58 -9.88
N GLY A 307 -13.13 6.75 -9.10
CA GLY A 307 -12.77 5.36 -8.86
C GLY A 307 -12.70 4.53 -10.16
N ASN A 308 -13.68 4.68 -11.04
CA ASN A 308 -13.71 4.01 -12.35
C ASN A 308 -12.58 4.46 -13.27
N TYR A 309 -12.23 5.75 -13.28
CA TYR A 309 -11.08 6.25 -14.04
C TYR A 309 -9.77 5.67 -13.53
N ILE A 310 -9.57 5.66 -12.20
CA ILE A 310 -8.38 5.06 -11.58
C ILE A 310 -8.29 3.56 -11.91
N ALA A 311 -9.38 2.81 -11.75
CA ALA A 311 -9.40 1.36 -12.04
C ALA A 311 -9.05 1.02 -13.50
N LYS A 312 -9.42 1.89 -14.44
CA LYS A 312 -9.15 1.71 -15.88
C LYS A 312 -7.79 2.24 -16.31
N ASP A 313 -7.11 3.03 -15.48
CA ASP A 313 -5.79 3.57 -15.82
C ASP A 313 -4.74 2.44 -15.88
N PRO A 314 -3.94 2.34 -16.96
CA PRO A 314 -2.91 1.31 -17.07
C PRO A 314 -1.89 1.31 -15.91
N ARG A 315 -1.68 2.45 -15.26
CA ARG A 315 -0.81 2.57 -14.08
C ARG A 315 -1.37 1.81 -12.89
N PHE A 316 -2.68 1.72 -12.72
CA PHE A 316 -3.30 1.04 -11.58
C PHE A 316 -2.83 -0.41 -11.45
N ALA A 317 -2.90 -1.18 -12.53
CA ALA A 317 -2.50 -2.59 -12.50
C ALA A 317 -1.01 -2.75 -12.13
N ARG A 318 -0.14 -1.89 -12.69
CA ARG A 318 1.30 -1.90 -12.39
C ARG A 318 1.55 -1.51 -10.94
N THR A 319 0.94 -0.43 -10.46
CA THR A 319 1.14 0.06 -9.09
C THR A 319 0.67 -0.97 -8.08
N MET A 320 -0.48 -1.60 -8.31
CA MET A 320 -0.94 -2.69 -7.44
C MET A 320 0.03 -3.86 -7.47
N ALA A 321 0.51 -4.25 -8.65
CA ALA A 321 1.49 -5.32 -8.76
C ALA A 321 2.81 -5.01 -8.03
N LYS A 322 3.29 -3.77 -8.12
CA LYS A 322 4.48 -3.27 -7.40
C LYS A 322 4.34 -3.42 -5.90
N HIS A 323 3.18 -3.07 -5.32
CA HIS A 323 2.94 -3.20 -3.89
C HIS A 323 3.00 -4.66 -3.43
N ILE A 324 2.33 -5.56 -4.15
CA ILE A 324 2.34 -7.00 -3.84
C ILE A 324 3.75 -7.58 -3.98
N TYR A 325 4.46 -7.22 -5.05
CA TYR A 325 5.83 -7.64 -5.29
C TYR A 325 6.76 -7.18 -4.16
N LYS A 326 6.71 -5.90 -3.79
CA LYS A 326 7.53 -5.34 -2.71
C LYS A 326 7.27 -6.02 -1.37
N PHE A 327 6.02 -6.39 -1.10
CA PHE A 327 5.68 -7.13 0.11
C PHE A 327 6.30 -8.53 0.16
N LEU A 328 6.36 -9.24 -0.97
CA LEU A 328 6.87 -10.62 -1.03
C LEU A 328 8.40 -10.70 -1.17
N LEU A 329 9.01 -9.75 -1.90
CA LEU A 329 10.46 -9.75 -2.15
C LEU A 329 11.22 -8.85 -1.18
N HIS A 330 10.52 -8.06 -0.36
CA HIS A 330 11.11 -7.13 0.61
C HIS A 330 12.09 -6.11 0.01
N ARG A 331 11.96 -5.84 -1.30
CA ARG A 331 12.78 -4.85 -2.03
C ARG A 331 11.90 -3.90 -2.83
N ASP A 332 12.41 -2.69 -3.05
CA ASP A 332 11.81 -1.75 -4.00
C ASP A 332 12.06 -2.20 -5.45
N MET A 333 11.16 -1.81 -6.34
CA MET A 333 11.35 -1.93 -7.79
C MET A 333 11.86 -0.61 -8.35
N ASP A 334 12.91 -0.65 -9.17
CA ASP A 334 13.48 0.53 -9.81
C ASP A 334 13.37 0.49 -11.35
N TYR A 335 14.06 1.41 -12.03
CA TYR A 335 13.99 1.53 -13.49
C TYR A 335 14.44 0.27 -14.24
N ARG A 336 15.28 -0.58 -13.61
CA ARG A 336 15.75 -1.86 -14.17
C ARG A 336 14.63 -2.90 -14.18
N ASP A 337 13.70 -2.80 -13.24
CA ASP A 337 12.54 -3.69 -13.13
C ASP A 337 11.36 -3.23 -14.01
N ARG A 338 11.54 -2.22 -14.88
CA ARG A 338 10.44 -1.65 -15.67
C ARG A 338 9.68 -2.70 -16.48
N ASP A 339 10.39 -3.60 -17.14
CA ASP A 339 9.78 -4.59 -18.02
C ASP A 339 9.08 -5.70 -17.21
N LEU A 340 9.66 -6.09 -16.08
CA LEU A 340 9.00 -6.96 -15.08
C LEU A 340 7.73 -6.30 -14.51
N LEU A 341 7.79 -5.03 -14.15
CA LEU A 341 6.62 -4.30 -13.63
C LEU A 341 5.50 -4.22 -14.66
N ASN A 342 5.84 -4.00 -15.94
CA ASN A 342 4.88 -4.01 -17.02
C ASN A 342 4.28 -5.42 -17.26
N SER A 343 5.10 -6.48 -17.16
CA SER A 343 4.62 -7.86 -17.30
C SER A 343 3.69 -8.25 -16.16
N LEU A 344 4.02 -7.93 -14.91
CA LEU A 344 3.17 -8.19 -13.75
C LEU A 344 1.84 -7.41 -13.83
N GLY A 345 1.88 -6.14 -14.27
CA GLY A 345 0.66 -5.36 -14.49
C GLY A 345 -0.22 -5.95 -15.60
N THR A 346 0.38 -6.48 -16.67
CA THR A 346 -0.36 -7.16 -17.75
C THR A 346 -0.96 -8.47 -17.25
N PHE A 347 -0.16 -9.29 -16.55
CA PHE A 347 -0.63 -10.52 -15.92
C PHE A 347 -1.83 -10.28 -15.01
N LEU A 348 -1.79 -9.24 -14.17
CA LEU A 348 -2.90 -8.91 -13.29
C LEU A 348 -4.18 -8.58 -14.09
N LYS A 349 -4.07 -7.82 -15.18
CA LYS A 349 -5.22 -7.50 -16.05
C LYS A 349 -5.79 -8.75 -16.74
N ASP A 350 -4.92 -9.59 -17.28
CA ASP A 350 -5.31 -10.81 -18.01
C ASP A 350 -5.94 -11.86 -17.09
N ASN A 351 -5.66 -11.78 -15.78
CA ASN A 351 -6.24 -12.63 -14.74
C ASN A 351 -7.35 -11.92 -13.95
N ASN A 352 -8.13 -11.05 -14.61
CA ASN A 352 -9.28 -10.35 -14.04
C ASN A 352 -8.99 -9.61 -12.71
N TYR A 353 -7.78 -9.09 -12.57
CA TYR A 353 -7.29 -8.44 -11.36
C TYR A 353 -7.32 -9.32 -10.09
N SER A 354 -7.16 -10.64 -10.21
CA SER A 354 -7.03 -11.53 -9.05
C SER A 354 -5.66 -11.35 -8.36
N THR A 355 -5.69 -10.90 -7.10
CA THR A 355 -4.48 -10.79 -6.27
C THR A 355 -3.89 -12.16 -5.95
N LYS A 356 -4.71 -13.19 -5.73
CA LYS A 356 -4.23 -14.56 -5.46
C LYS A 356 -3.47 -15.13 -6.65
N ALA A 357 -3.97 -14.91 -7.87
CA ALA A 357 -3.28 -15.30 -9.10
C ALA A 357 -1.91 -14.60 -9.21
N LEU A 358 -1.84 -13.30 -8.93
CA LEU A 358 -0.59 -12.54 -8.96
C LEU A 358 0.40 -13.00 -7.89
N ILE A 359 -0.04 -13.21 -6.65
CA ILE A 359 0.78 -13.75 -5.56
C ILE A 359 1.40 -15.07 -6.00
N LYS A 360 0.58 -16.02 -6.47
CA LYS A 360 1.05 -17.32 -6.94
C LYS A 360 2.06 -17.19 -8.08
N HIS A 361 1.80 -16.30 -9.04
CA HIS A 361 2.72 -16.05 -10.15
C HIS A 361 4.10 -15.54 -9.68
N ILE A 362 4.12 -14.63 -8.70
CA ILE A 362 5.37 -14.12 -8.13
C ILE A 362 6.10 -15.22 -7.34
N LEU A 363 5.40 -16.00 -6.51
CA LEU A 363 6.00 -17.07 -5.70
C LEU A 363 6.59 -18.21 -6.55
N LEU A 364 6.07 -18.41 -7.76
CA LEU A 364 6.57 -19.40 -8.72
C LEU A 364 7.65 -18.83 -9.66
N SER A 365 8.07 -17.58 -9.49
CA SER A 365 9.12 -16.98 -10.32
C SER A 365 10.52 -17.38 -9.85
N ASP A 366 11.44 -17.49 -10.81
CA ASP A 366 12.86 -17.80 -10.56
C ASP A 366 13.51 -16.81 -9.60
N GLU A 367 13.11 -15.54 -9.63
CA GLU A 367 13.66 -14.51 -8.73
C GLU A 367 13.21 -14.73 -7.29
N TYR A 368 11.94 -15.05 -7.06
CA TYR A 368 11.46 -15.35 -5.71
C TYR A 368 12.10 -16.63 -5.15
N GLN A 369 12.37 -17.60 -6.01
CA GLN A 369 13.01 -18.86 -5.62
C GLN A 369 14.54 -18.77 -5.57
N ALA A 370 15.12 -17.59 -5.82
CA ALA A 370 16.56 -17.41 -5.78
C ALA A 370 17.12 -17.20 -4.36
N VAL A 371 18.30 -17.77 -4.11
CA VAL A 371 19.23 -17.42 -3.02
C VAL A 371 20.00 -16.14 -3.36
N GLY A 372 20.25 -15.89 -4.65
CA GLY A 372 21.00 -14.75 -5.15
C GLY A 372 21.41 -14.90 -6.62
N VAL A 373 22.24 -13.97 -7.09
CA VAL A 373 22.85 -14.00 -8.42
C VAL A 373 24.26 -14.61 -8.31
N PRO A 374 24.68 -15.52 -9.21
CA PRO A 374 26.04 -16.01 -9.31
C PRO A 374 27.00 -14.83 -9.32
N SER A 375 27.89 -14.79 -8.34
CA SER A 375 29.02 -13.88 -8.40
C SER A 375 29.80 -14.22 -9.67
N SER A 376 30.06 -13.20 -10.50
CA SER A 376 30.95 -13.34 -11.65
C SER A 376 32.35 -13.69 -11.13
N GLY A 377 32.65 -14.97 -10.92
CA GLY A 377 33.99 -15.43 -10.57
C GLY A 377 34.18 -16.53 -9.52
N GLN A 378 33.22 -17.42 -9.21
CA GLN A 378 33.55 -18.62 -8.42
C GLN A 378 33.30 -19.92 -9.19
N LYS A 379 34.33 -20.33 -9.94
CA LYS A 379 34.63 -21.75 -10.14
C LYS A 379 35.14 -22.30 -8.79
N GLY A 380 34.48 -23.33 -8.28
CA GLY A 380 34.98 -24.13 -7.18
C GLY A 380 34.09 -24.06 -5.95
N LYS A 381 33.48 -25.20 -5.63
CA LYS A 381 32.87 -25.48 -4.34
C LYS A 381 33.90 -25.23 -3.23
N GLU A 382 33.70 -24.22 -2.42
CA GLU A 382 34.16 -24.24 -1.03
C GLU A 382 32.90 -24.23 -0.15
N GLU A 383 32.71 -25.33 0.58
CA GLU A 383 31.80 -25.36 1.72
C GLU A 383 32.21 -24.24 2.68
N ILE A 384 31.38 -23.22 2.78
CA ILE A 384 31.54 -22.18 3.79
C ILE A 384 31.40 -22.87 5.15
N ALA A 385 32.49 -22.88 5.92
CA ALA A 385 32.51 -23.45 7.25
C ALA A 385 31.41 -22.80 8.12
N PRO A 386 30.74 -23.56 9.02
CA PRO A 386 29.63 -23.04 9.84
C PRO A 386 29.97 -21.80 10.68
N SER A 387 31.26 -21.52 10.89
CA SER A 387 31.76 -20.38 11.66
C SER A 387 31.70 -19.03 10.94
N ASP A 388 31.53 -19.00 9.62
CA ASP A 388 31.53 -17.75 8.83
C ASP A 388 30.14 -17.27 8.41
N LYS A 389 29.08 -17.95 8.85
CA LYS A 389 27.76 -17.34 8.96
C LYS A 389 27.79 -16.34 10.11
N LYS A 390 28.27 -15.12 9.87
CA LYS A 390 27.89 -13.97 10.69
C LYS A 390 26.41 -13.68 10.44
N ILE A 391 25.57 -14.52 11.05
CA ILE A 391 24.20 -14.20 11.38
C ILE A 391 24.27 -12.85 12.13
N PRO A 392 23.57 -11.79 11.68
CA PRO A 392 23.49 -10.56 12.44
C PRO A 392 23.10 -10.92 13.87
N LYS A 393 23.91 -10.51 14.86
CA LYS A 393 23.70 -10.83 16.28
C LYS A 393 22.21 -10.69 16.63
N ASP A 394 21.62 -11.86 16.88
CA ASP A 394 20.24 -12.21 17.20
C ASP A 394 19.42 -11.08 17.86
N LEU A 395 18.30 -10.71 17.23
CA LEU A 395 17.27 -9.84 17.82
C LEU A 395 16.82 -10.35 19.20
N SER A 396 16.81 -11.66 19.42
CA SER A 396 16.48 -12.28 20.71
C SER A 396 17.53 -11.97 21.78
N GLN A 397 18.79 -11.71 21.41
CA GLN A 397 19.80 -11.21 22.36
C GLN A 397 19.52 -9.76 22.74
N LYS A 398 19.20 -8.89 21.77
CA LYS A 398 18.83 -7.49 22.05
C LYS A 398 17.55 -7.38 22.89
N PHE A 399 16.58 -8.26 22.68
CA PHE A 399 15.36 -8.33 23.51
C PHE A 399 15.64 -8.82 24.93
N ARG A 400 16.54 -9.80 25.10
CA ARG A 400 17.00 -10.25 26.43
C ARG A 400 17.70 -9.11 27.17
N ASP A 401 18.66 -8.46 26.51
CA ASP A 401 19.40 -7.32 27.08
C ASP A 401 18.47 -6.14 27.45
N LEU A 402 17.33 -5.98 26.75
CA LEU A 402 16.34 -4.95 27.06
C LEU A 402 15.44 -5.33 28.24
N LYS A 403 14.99 -6.59 28.32
CA LYS A 403 14.28 -7.10 29.50
C LYS A 403 15.12 -6.97 30.75
N ASP A 404 16.41 -7.28 30.65
CA ASP A 404 17.36 -7.13 31.74
C ASP A 404 17.52 -5.65 32.15
N LYS A 405 17.48 -4.71 31.19
CA LYS A 405 17.49 -3.26 31.49
C LYS A 405 16.20 -2.74 32.11
N ILE A 406 15.04 -3.25 31.71
CA ILE A 406 13.74 -2.89 32.30
C ILE A 406 13.63 -3.45 33.72
N ALA A 407 14.12 -4.67 33.93
CA ALA A 407 14.21 -5.29 35.25
C ALA A 407 15.17 -4.53 36.18
N ALA A 408 16.26 -3.99 35.64
CA ALA A 408 17.26 -3.19 36.38
C ALA A 408 16.87 -1.72 36.60
N ALA A 409 15.79 -1.22 36.01
CA ALA A 409 15.38 0.18 36.13
C ALA A 409 14.72 0.44 37.49
N GLU A 410 15.38 1.23 38.34
CA GLU A 410 14.85 1.66 39.64
C GLU A 410 13.78 2.75 39.49
N GLY A 411 12.76 2.76 40.36
CA GLY A 411 11.71 3.79 40.38
C GLY A 411 10.50 3.53 39.47
N ILE A 412 10.42 2.39 38.79
CA ILE A 412 9.26 1.97 37.98
C ILE A 412 8.46 0.91 38.74
N SER A 413 7.14 1.09 38.87
CA SER A 413 6.26 0.09 39.49
C SER A 413 6.10 -1.16 38.62
N ASP A 414 5.83 -2.32 39.22
CA ASP A 414 5.74 -3.60 38.50
C ASP A 414 4.64 -3.60 37.42
N GLY A 415 3.48 -2.97 37.69
CA GLY A 415 2.43 -2.79 36.69
C GLY A 415 2.84 -1.91 35.51
N SER A 416 3.70 -0.91 35.75
CA SER A 416 4.25 -0.08 34.67
C SER A 416 5.28 -0.85 33.85
N ARG A 417 6.09 -1.72 34.47
CA ARG A 417 7.07 -2.57 33.76
C ARG A 417 6.38 -3.53 32.79
N GLU A 418 5.30 -4.18 33.23
CA GLU A 418 4.53 -5.09 32.37
C GLU A 418 3.89 -4.35 31.18
N GLN A 419 3.38 -3.14 31.40
CA GLN A 419 2.88 -2.28 30.32
C GLN A 419 3.99 -1.85 29.36
N PHE A 420 5.18 -1.47 29.85
CA PHE A 420 6.31 -1.11 28.99
C PHE A 420 6.78 -2.29 28.14
N GLU A 421 6.91 -3.48 28.71
CA GLU A 421 7.28 -4.67 27.94
C GLU A 421 6.24 -4.99 26.85
N LYS A 422 4.95 -4.85 27.18
CA LYS A 422 3.85 -5.10 26.23
C LYS A 422 3.82 -4.07 25.11
N VAL A 423 3.96 -2.77 25.43
CA VAL A 423 4.01 -1.67 24.46
C VAL A 423 5.22 -1.78 23.55
N PHE A 424 6.39 -2.16 24.06
CA PHE A 424 7.59 -2.34 23.23
C PHE A 424 7.53 -3.59 22.35
N TRP A 425 6.96 -4.69 22.84
CA TRP A 425 6.76 -5.89 22.03
C TRP A 425 5.81 -5.61 20.87
N ILE A 426 4.71 -4.91 21.16
CA ILE A 426 3.75 -4.41 20.18
C ILE A 426 4.45 -3.47 19.17
N HIS A 427 5.21 -2.48 19.65
CA HIS A 427 5.97 -1.56 18.79
C HIS A 427 7.01 -2.24 17.88
N ALA A 428 7.73 -3.24 18.39
CA ALA A 428 8.73 -3.98 17.61
C ALA A 428 8.10 -4.88 16.55
N VAL A 429 6.91 -5.41 16.82
CA VAL A 429 6.10 -6.18 15.85
C VAL A 429 5.46 -5.24 14.81
N GLU A 430 5.07 -4.02 15.20
CA GLU A 430 4.35 -3.06 14.35
C GLU A 430 5.24 -2.18 13.47
N THR A 431 6.49 -1.92 13.86
CA THR A 431 7.42 -1.08 13.09
C THR A 431 8.12 -1.82 11.94
N GLY A 432 7.75 -3.08 11.64
CA GLY A 432 8.26 -3.80 10.48
C GLY A 432 9.77 -4.10 10.53
N TYR A 433 10.40 -4.05 11.72
CA TYR A 433 11.81 -4.40 11.89
C TYR A 433 12.12 -5.89 11.69
N SER A 434 11.13 -6.72 11.35
CA SER A 434 11.29 -8.17 11.22
C SER A 434 11.86 -8.64 9.89
N GLN A 435 12.00 -7.79 8.85
CA GLN A 435 12.46 -8.27 7.53
C GLN A 435 13.51 -7.40 6.82
N ARG A 436 13.83 -6.17 7.27
CA ARG A 436 14.88 -5.36 6.62
C ARG A 436 16.33 -5.69 7.05
N VAL A 437 16.54 -6.72 7.88
CA VAL A 437 17.87 -7.16 8.35
C VAL A 437 17.93 -8.70 8.57
N ALA A 438 17.01 -9.47 7.98
CA ALA A 438 17.24 -10.90 7.78
C ALA A 438 17.93 -11.06 6.42
#